data_AF-A0A6G6Y8Y0-F1
#
_entry.id   AF-A0A6G6Y8Y0-F1
#
_cell.length_a   1.000
_cell.length_b   1.000
_cell.length_c   1.000
_cell.angle_alpha   90.00
_cell.angle_beta   90.00
_cell.angle_gamma   90.00
#
_symmetry.space_group_name_H-M   'P 1'
#
loop_
_entity.id
_entity.type
_entity.pdbx_description
1 polymer ?
#
loop_
_entity_poly.entity_id
_entity_poly.type
_entity_poly.pdbx_seq_one_letter_code
_entity_poly.pdbx_strand_id
1 'polypeptide(L)'
;MKARIAAVALAALLVSACSSGSGITGAARRPGPAVPVPTDVPLTTAVMGQQADRLFAQFGAPTLDISEGRGRKVQFANGTCVLDAYLYPPENGRGSPTVTFMETRLRDGSPIDPSSCIASLRAR
;
A
#
# COMPACT_ATOMS: atom_id res chain seq x y z
N MET A 1 -30.95 -9.71 46.12
CA MET A 1 -30.12 -8.70 45.42
C MET A 1 -29.02 -8.12 46.32
N LYS A 2 -28.15 -8.95 46.96
CA LYS A 2 -26.99 -8.44 47.73
C LYS A 2 -25.75 -9.36 47.60
N ALA A 3 -25.94 -10.67 47.48
CA ALA A 3 -24.83 -11.64 47.37
C ALA A 3 -24.16 -11.73 45.98
N ARG A 4 -24.81 -11.27 44.90
CA ARG A 4 -24.21 -11.28 43.54
C ARG A 4 -23.30 -10.08 43.26
N ILE A 5 -23.34 -9.05 44.11
CA ILE A 5 -22.51 -7.85 43.97
C ILE A 5 -21.11 -8.10 44.56
N ALA A 6 -20.97 -9.06 45.49
CA ALA A 6 -19.70 -9.42 46.11
C ALA A 6 -18.77 -10.24 45.18
N ALA A 7 -19.28 -10.84 44.11
CA ALA A 7 -18.46 -11.61 43.16
C ALA A 7 -17.70 -10.71 42.16
N VAL A 8 -18.05 -9.43 42.07
CA VAL A 8 -17.45 -8.47 41.13
C VAL A 8 -16.16 -7.85 41.68
N ALA A 9 -15.95 -7.89 43.01
CA ALA A 9 -14.81 -7.23 43.65
C ALA A 9 -13.54 -8.09 43.76
N LEU A 10 -13.63 -9.42 43.59
CA LEU A 10 -12.46 -10.31 43.73
C LEU A 10 -11.79 -10.70 42.41
N ALA A 11 -12.43 -10.42 41.26
CA ALA A 11 -11.85 -10.71 39.94
C ALA A 11 -10.98 -9.56 39.38
N ALA A 12 -10.89 -8.43 40.09
CA ALA A 12 -10.20 -7.22 39.64
C ALA A 12 -8.70 -7.15 40.03
N LEU A 13 -8.11 -8.23 40.56
CA LEU A 13 -6.76 -8.22 41.14
C LEU A 13 -5.72 -9.11 40.41
N LEU A 14 -6.01 -9.57 39.19
CA LEU A 14 -5.06 -10.39 38.40
C LEU A 14 -4.38 -9.64 37.24
N VAL A 15 -4.17 -8.33 37.36
CA VAL A 15 -3.24 -7.61 36.47
C VAL A 15 -1.92 -7.43 37.22
N SER A 16 -1.07 -8.47 37.19
CA SER A 16 0.34 -8.38 37.60
C SER A 16 1.24 -8.43 36.36
N ALA A 17 2.23 -7.55 36.37
CA ALA A 17 2.92 -6.98 35.24
C ALA A 17 3.83 -7.97 34.45
N CYS A 18 3.79 -7.88 33.12
CA CYS A 18 4.95 -8.24 32.31
C CYS A 18 5.89 -7.03 32.26
N SER A 19 6.92 -7.02 33.11
CA SER A 19 8.03 -6.07 32.95
C SER A 19 8.98 -6.60 31.88
N SER A 20 8.84 -6.11 30.66
CA SER A 20 9.86 -6.29 29.62
C SER A 20 11.08 -5.45 30.01
N GLY A 21 12.06 -6.08 30.66
CA GLY A 21 13.33 -5.45 31.00
C GLY A 21 14.07 -4.99 29.74
N SER A 22 14.09 -3.68 29.51
CA SER A 22 14.95 -3.07 28.49
C SER A 22 16.25 -2.63 29.13
N GLY A 23 17.20 -3.56 29.23
CA GLY A 23 18.60 -3.23 29.41
C GLY A 23 19.26 -3.13 28.04
N ILE A 24 19.38 -1.93 27.48
CA ILE A 24 20.20 -1.69 26.29
C ILE A 24 21.26 -0.67 26.68
N THR A 25 22.44 -1.14 27.06
CA THR A 25 23.64 -0.31 27.10
C THR A 25 24.00 0.03 25.66
N GLY A 26 23.85 1.30 25.29
CA GLY A 26 24.20 1.78 23.96
C GLY A 26 25.71 1.71 23.74
N ALA A 27 26.17 0.73 22.97
CA ALA A 27 27.49 0.81 22.35
C ALA A 27 27.43 1.89 21.25
N ALA A 28 28.28 2.91 21.36
CA ALA A 28 28.42 3.95 20.34
C ALA A 28 28.78 3.31 18.99
N ARG A 29 27.83 3.28 18.06
CA ARG A 29 28.00 2.69 16.73
C ARG A 29 28.78 3.68 15.87
N ARG A 30 29.98 3.29 15.42
CA ARG A 30 30.74 4.00 14.37
C ARG A 30 29.85 4.12 13.12
N PRO A 31 29.83 5.25 12.40
CA PRO A 31 29.08 5.35 11.15
C PRO A 31 29.64 4.32 10.16
N GLY A 32 28.84 3.30 9.86
CA GLY A 32 29.09 2.43 8.72
C GLY A 32 28.66 3.12 7.43
N PRO A 33 29.06 2.61 6.25
CA PRO A 33 28.52 3.09 4.98
C PRO A 33 26.99 3.05 5.01
N ALA A 34 26.36 4.13 4.58
CA ALA A 34 24.90 4.25 4.54
C ALA A 34 24.34 3.19 3.57
N VAL A 35 23.74 2.14 4.12
CA VAL A 35 22.91 1.21 3.35
C VAL A 35 21.58 1.93 3.12
N PRO A 36 21.12 2.10 1.86
CA PRO A 36 19.82 2.70 1.61
C PRO A 36 18.74 1.88 2.33
N VAL A 37 18.08 2.52 3.29
CA VAL A 37 16.93 1.94 3.99
C VAL A 37 15.75 2.02 3.02
N PRO A 38 15.11 0.90 2.66
CA PRO A 38 13.87 0.94 1.89
C PRO A 38 12.88 1.81 2.65
N THR A 39 12.41 2.89 2.02
CA THR A 39 11.30 3.65 2.57
C THR A 39 10.07 2.75 2.54
N ASP A 40 9.46 2.48 3.71
CA ASP A 40 8.23 1.69 3.89
C ASP A 40 6.97 2.36 3.28
N VAL A 41 7.16 3.16 2.23
CA VAL A 41 6.08 3.74 1.46
C VAL A 41 5.47 2.59 0.64
N PRO A 42 4.19 2.23 0.88
CA PRO A 42 3.54 1.16 0.14
C PRO A 42 3.67 1.43 -1.36
N LEU A 43 4.06 0.44 -2.17
CA LEU A 43 4.24 0.65 -3.61
C LEU A 43 2.96 1.14 -4.29
N THR A 44 1.80 0.93 -3.64
CA THR A 44 0.51 1.47 -4.03
C THR A 44 0.47 3.00 -4.07
N THR A 45 1.09 3.68 -3.11
CA THR A 45 1.19 5.15 -3.13
C THR A 45 2.11 5.64 -4.25
N ALA A 46 2.93 4.76 -4.83
CA ALA A 46 3.72 5.10 -6.00
C ALA A 46 2.89 5.17 -7.29
N VAL A 47 1.67 4.61 -7.34
CA VAL A 47 0.79 4.67 -8.54
C VAL A 47 -0.25 5.77 -8.40
N MET A 48 -0.81 5.95 -7.19
CA MET A 48 -1.82 6.97 -6.92
C MET A 48 -1.31 8.39 -7.21
N GLY A 49 -2.17 9.24 -7.79
CA GLY A 49 -1.85 10.63 -8.14
C GLY A 49 -0.92 10.80 -9.34
N GLN A 50 -0.47 9.73 -9.99
CA GLN A 50 0.38 9.83 -11.17
C GLN A 50 -0.40 10.07 -12.45
N GLN A 51 0.26 10.69 -13.43
CA GLN A 51 -0.24 10.82 -14.80
C GLN A 51 0.10 9.57 -15.64
N ALA A 52 -0.64 9.33 -16.72
CA ALA A 52 -0.44 8.17 -17.60
C ALA A 52 1.01 8.01 -18.09
N ASP A 53 1.66 9.11 -18.51
CA ASP A 53 3.04 9.06 -19.03
C ASP A 53 4.05 8.55 -17.98
N ARG A 54 3.81 8.85 -16.70
CA ARG A 54 4.65 8.33 -15.60
C ARG A 54 4.42 6.84 -15.36
N LEU A 55 3.20 6.35 -15.59
CA LEU A 55 2.89 4.92 -15.53
C LEU A 55 3.55 4.20 -16.71
N PHE A 56 3.51 4.78 -17.92
CA PHE A 56 4.17 4.21 -19.10
C PHE A 56 5.68 4.11 -18.92
N ALA A 57 6.30 5.14 -18.36
CA ALA A 57 7.72 5.12 -18.04
C ALA A 57 8.10 4.04 -17.00
N GLN A 58 7.18 3.67 -16.12
CA GLN A 58 7.41 2.67 -15.07
C GLN A 58 7.11 1.22 -15.49
N PHE A 59 6.08 1.04 -16.32
CA PHE A 59 5.53 -0.29 -16.61
C PHE A 59 5.59 -0.66 -18.11
N GLY A 60 6.06 0.27 -18.95
CA GLY A 60 6.10 0.10 -20.40
C GLY A 60 4.77 0.45 -21.08
N ALA A 61 4.58 -0.05 -22.30
CA ALA A 61 3.35 0.16 -23.04
C ALA A 61 2.15 -0.54 -22.36
N PRO A 62 0.99 0.13 -22.21
CA PRO A 62 -0.18 -0.48 -21.61
C PRO A 62 -0.81 -1.52 -22.54
N THR A 63 -1.45 -2.52 -21.93
CA THR A 63 -2.27 -3.51 -22.64
C THR A 63 -3.66 -2.99 -23.02
N LEU A 64 -4.15 -1.98 -22.29
CA LEU A 64 -5.40 -1.26 -22.56
C LEU A 64 -5.20 0.21 -22.22
N ASP A 65 -5.71 1.09 -23.06
CA ASP A 65 -5.75 2.53 -22.80
C ASP A 65 -7.00 3.10 -23.45
N ILE A 66 -8.03 3.34 -22.64
CA ILE A 66 -9.35 3.77 -23.10
C ILE A 66 -9.79 5.03 -22.36
N SER A 67 -10.47 5.92 -23.07
CA SER A 67 -11.07 7.12 -22.50
C SER A 67 -12.59 7.00 -22.50
N GLU A 68 -13.22 7.33 -21.37
CA GLU A 68 -14.67 7.28 -21.16
C GLU A 68 -15.14 8.60 -20.52
N GLY A 69 -15.77 9.45 -21.33
CA GLY A 69 -16.14 10.80 -20.90
C GLY A 69 -14.91 11.60 -20.45
N ARG A 70 -14.86 11.97 -19.17
CA ARG A 70 -13.70 12.67 -18.56
C ARG A 70 -12.69 11.70 -17.93
N GLY A 71 -13.02 10.43 -17.79
CA GLY A 71 -12.15 9.41 -17.21
C GLY A 71 -11.28 8.74 -18.26
N ARG A 72 -10.15 8.17 -17.81
CA ARG A 72 -9.28 7.33 -18.63
C ARG A 72 -8.87 6.11 -17.83
N LYS A 73 -9.01 4.92 -18.41
CA LYS A 73 -8.54 3.67 -17.82
C LYS A 73 -7.31 3.19 -18.58
N VAL A 74 -6.26 2.89 -17.83
CA VAL A 74 -5.01 2.32 -18.35
C VAL A 74 -4.77 0.99 -17.65
N GLN A 75 -4.48 -0.07 -18.41
CA GLN A 75 -4.19 -1.41 -17.87
C GLN A 75 -2.79 -1.89 -18.23
N PHE A 76 -2.07 -2.42 -17.26
CA PHE A 76 -0.81 -3.14 -17.44
C PHE A 76 -0.97 -4.58 -16.98
N ALA A 77 -0.48 -5.56 -17.75
CA ALA A 77 -0.67 -6.97 -17.37
C ALA A 77 0.47 -7.88 -17.81
N ASN A 78 1.02 -8.71 -16.91
CA ASN A 78 2.08 -9.70 -17.20
C ASN A 78 1.51 -11.12 -17.10
N GLY A 79 2.37 -12.13 -16.99
CA GLY A 79 1.95 -13.53 -16.86
C GLY A 79 1.13 -13.84 -15.61
N THR A 80 1.18 -12.99 -14.57
CA THR A 80 0.56 -13.25 -13.26
C THR A 80 -0.36 -12.12 -12.81
N CYS A 81 0.07 -10.86 -12.95
CA CYS A 81 -0.56 -9.65 -12.43
C CYS A 81 -1.25 -8.84 -13.54
N VAL A 82 -2.41 -8.25 -13.19
CA VAL A 82 -3.10 -7.20 -13.93
C VAL A 82 -3.29 -5.99 -13.00
N LEU A 83 -2.85 -4.81 -13.43
CA LEU A 83 -3.07 -3.52 -12.79
C LEU A 83 -3.96 -2.67 -13.68
N ASP A 84 -5.12 -2.27 -13.15
CA ASP A 84 -5.98 -1.24 -13.73
C ASP A 84 -5.77 0.08 -12.97
N ALA A 85 -5.47 1.15 -13.70
CA ALA A 85 -5.35 2.50 -13.17
C ALA A 85 -6.43 3.40 -13.79
N TYR A 86 -7.21 4.07 -12.94
CA TYR A 86 -8.31 4.95 -13.34
C TYR A 86 -7.91 6.39 -13.08
N LEU A 87 -7.77 7.15 -14.16
CA LEU A 87 -7.33 8.53 -14.16
C LEU A 87 -8.52 9.46 -14.34
N TYR A 88 -8.59 10.48 -13.50
CA TYR A 88 -9.58 11.54 -13.61
C TYR A 88 -8.89 12.91 -13.56
N PRO A 89 -9.43 13.92 -14.28
CA PRO A 89 -8.97 15.28 -14.16
C PRO A 89 -9.22 15.80 -12.74
N PRO A 90 -8.42 16.78 -12.28
CA PRO A 90 -8.67 17.43 -11.01
C PRO A 90 -10.07 18.09 -10.97
N GLU A 91 -10.62 18.25 -9.77
CA GLU A 91 -11.98 18.80 -9.52
C GLU A 91 -12.19 20.18 -10.16
N ASN A 92 -11.15 21.01 -10.20
CA ASN A 92 -11.18 22.33 -10.82
C ASN A 92 -11.17 22.30 -12.36
N GLY A 93 -11.11 21.10 -12.97
CA GLY A 93 -11.04 20.87 -14.41
C GLY A 93 -9.75 21.32 -15.08
N ARG A 94 -8.76 21.80 -14.33
CA ARG A 94 -7.50 22.35 -14.86
C ARG A 94 -6.32 21.48 -14.45
N GLY A 95 -5.70 20.84 -15.44
CA GLY A 95 -4.54 19.99 -15.27
C GLY A 95 -4.73 18.62 -15.89
N SER A 96 -3.67 17.83 -15.88
CA SER A 96 -3.70 16.49 -16.45
C SER A 96 -4.46 15.50 -15.56
N PRO A 97 -5.16 14.50 -16.14
CA PRO A 97 -5.73 13.41 -15.39
C PRO A 97 -4.67 12.65 -14.58
N THR A 98 -5.02 12.32 -13.34
CA THR A 98 -4.17 11.56 -12.43
C THR A 98 -4.91 10.36 -11.87
N VAL A 99 -4.18 9.32 -11.48
CA VAL A 99 -4.77 8.11 -10.89
C VAL A 99 -5.49 8.47 -9.59
N THR A 100 -6.81 8.32 -9.55
CA THR A 100 -7.61 8.49 -8.33
C THR A 100 -8.08 7.16 -7.76
N PHE A 101 -8.04 6.09 -8.56
CA PHE A 101 -8.33 4.73 -8.13
C PHE A 101 -7.47 3.73 -8.92
N MET A 102 -7.13 2.61 -8.29
CA MET A 102 -6.48 1.50 -8.95
C MET A 102 -6.93 0.16 -8.38
N GLU A 103 -6.79 -0.88 -9.17
CA GLU A 103 -7.14 -2.24 -8.80
C GLU A 103 -6.08 -3.21 -9.31
N THR A 104 -5.81 -4.26 -8.52
CA THR A 104 -4.88 -5.33 -8.89
C THR A 104 -5.54 -6.68 -8.76
N ARG A 105 -5.31 -7.55 -9.74
CA ARG A 105 -5.82 -8.93 -9.75
C ARG A 105 -4.85 -9.88 -10.42
N LEU A 106 -4.99 -11.16 -10.13
CA LEU A 106 -4.43 -12.23 -10.94
C LEU A 106 -5.17 -12.30 -12.29
N ARG A 107 -4.56 -12.98 -13.26
CA ARG A 107 -5.12 -13.16 -14.61
C ARG A 107 -6.47 -13.89 -14.62
N ASP A 108 -6.70 -14.75 -13.65
CA ASP A 108 -7.96 -15.47 -13.43
C ASP A 108 -9.02 -14.63 -12.69
N GLY A 109 -8.70 -13.38 -12.34
CA GLY A 109 -9.59 -12.46 -11.64
C GLY A 109 -9.51 -12.52 -10.11
N SER A 110 -8.77 -13.47 -9.53
CA SER A 110 -8.63 -13.58 -8.08
C SER A 110 -7.77 -12.42 -7.51
N PRO A 111 -7.95 -12.05 -6.22
CA PRO A 111 -7.24 -10.93 -5.64
C PRO A 111 -5.74 -11.23 -5.47
N ILE A 112 -4.92 -10.19 -5.62
CA ILE A 112 -3.48 -10.21 -5.32
C ILE A 112 -3.12 -8.99 -4.46
N ASP A 113 -2.12 -9.13 -3.59
CA ASP A 113 -1.53 -7.99 -2.90
C ASP A 113 -1.05 -6.92 -3.91
N PRO A 114 -1.53 -5.67 -3.81
CA PRO A 114 -1.20 -4.62 -4.77
C PRO A 114 0.30 -4.34 -4.89
N SER A 115 1.06 -4.37 -3.79
CA SER A 115 2.50 -4.10 -3.82
C SER A 115 3.24 -5.19 -4.57
N SER A 116 2.86 -6.45 -4.37
CA SER A 116 3.39 -7.61 -5.09
C SER A 116 3.09 -7.54 -6.59
N CYS A 117 1.87 -7.14 -6.97
CA CYS A 117 1.48 -6.92 -8.36
C CYS A 117 2.36 -5.84 -9.01
N ILE A 118 2.49 -4.68 -8.37
CA ILE A 118 3.29 -3.55 -8.86
C ILE A 118 4.78 -3.92 -8.99
N ALA A 119 5.34 -4.64 -8.02
CA ALA A 119 6.71 -5.12 -8.09
C ALA A 119 6.91 -6.09 -9.28
N SER A 120 5.96 -7.02 -9.49
CA SER A 120 5.99 -7.96 -10.61
C SER A 120 5.91 -7.25 -11.98
N LEU A 121 5.15 -6.16 -12.08
CA LEU A 121 5.05 -5.37 -13.31
C LEU A 121 6.33 -4.62 -13.65
N ARG A 122 7.10 -4.17 -12.64
CA ARG A 122 8.38 -3.46 -12.82
C ARG A 122 9.54 -4.37 -13.18
N ALA A 123 9.45 -5.65 -12.82
CA ALA A 123 10.52 -6.63 -13.03
C ALA A 123 10.49 -7.33 -14.40
N ARG A 124 9.75 -6.79 -15.37
CA ARG A 124 9.60 -7.39 -16.69
C ARG A 124 10.80 -7.18 -17.60
#